data_AF-W1Q6T3-F1
#
_entry.id   AF-W1Q6T3-F1
#
_cell.length_a   1.000
_cell.length_b   1.000
_cell.length_c   1.000
_cell.angle_alpha   90.00
_cell.angle_beta   90.00
_cell.angle_gamma   90.00
#
_symmetry.space_group_name_H-M   'P 1'
#
loop_
_entity.id
_entity.type
_entity.pdbx_description
1 polymer ?
#
loop_
_entity_poly.entity_id
_entity_poly.type
_entity_poly.pdbx_seq_one_letter_code
_entity_poly.pdbx_strand_id
1 'polypeptide(L)'
;MPIPDFYQNLTEYNDIISNSTIHPGNVTDEQGLIEITLHNFNYTPESKDTTAVSMSVKLSDLNEQHDHNLRLQGAYHQETGNLVAVSNSGKFNGIYGLPHLNLEDGRYFNQTRVLMESSVNRTDIDSLDMSYLEDLLGKSANCEYIAYMHFEATNLTSEELEVIDTELETPLGRPHRPIPKINLVSGLLYSPDCGLSIRVNKAVGPRDEVQQNQIKNVLLFGILLMSAQIWLFIKQMGSTNTPSTMSCISFWSVATINLVDGSLSMISLLCSLVMDSLYIQFAVCAFLAFTCSSIFEMRYMILIYAAQINERNISWRTAFQGTPIDERENNTENTQPNQPNPVTAQDEQAISGQLYMRFFFSLIVFSFLVLNVTLWPKPQRVGFEYLIGLLMNSFWIPQIYRNVIRGSRRSFRKDFIIGTSIIRLLPIMYVTMFKNPFYHHKDYKLVTLLTLWLALQIFMLYLQELLGPRFFLPDKYLPKTYDYHPVLSFDDLENSFNVDHEVVDSSHSHSRCKIDCTICMNSFEVPVLHSGHDKEDNSSIGLMARRSYMVTPCRHIFHTECLENWMKYKLQCPVCRNSLPPL
;
A
#
# COMPACT_ATOMS: atom_id res chain seq x y z
N MET A 1 -27.35 1.59 36.22
CA MET A 1 -27.16 0.23 35.66
C MET A 1 -25.68 -0.10 35.68
N PRO A 2 -25.26 -1.36 35.98
CA PRO A 2 -23.86 -1.72 35.88
C PRO A 2 -23.37 -1.37 34.50
N ILE A 3 -22.28 -0.60 34.44
CA ILE A 3 -21.50 -0.38 33.23
C ILE A 3 -21.14 -1.85 32.81
N PRO A 4 -21.55 -2.41 31.64
CA PRO A 4 -21.10 -3.73 31.16
C PRO A 4 -19.79 -3.62 30.37
N ASP A 5 -18.77 -4.42 30.71
CA ASP A 5 -17.43 -4.51 30.09
C ASP A 5 -17.07 -3.44 29.03
N PHE A 6 -16.64 -2.26 29.47
CA PHE A 6 -16.34 -1.17 28.54
C PHE A 6 -14.94 -1.30 27.96
N TYR A 7 -14.79 -0.78 26.76
CA TYR A 7 -13.55 -0.25 26.21
C TYR A 7 -13.98 1.10 25.60
N GLN A 8 -13.28 2.19 25.90
CA GLN A 8 -13.56 3.48 25.27
C GLN A 8 -12.29 4.23 24.94
N ASN A 9 -12.26 4.97 23.85
CA ASN A 9 -11.28 6.03 23.65
C ASN A 9 -12.05 7.35 23.63
N LEU A 10 -12.15 8.01 24.78
CA LEU A 10 -12.67 9.37 24.88
C LEU A 10 -11.57 10.32 24.43
N THR A 11 -11.55 10.67 23.14
CA THR A 11 -10.62 11.68 22.61
C THR A 11 -11.30 13.05 22.60
N GLU A 12 -10.89 13.95 23.50
CA GLU A 12 -11.26 15.37 23.43
C GLU A 12 -10.16 16.12 22.66
N TYR A 13 -10.58 16.87 21.63
CA TYR A 13 -9.73 17.76 20.86
C TYR A 13 -10.07 19.17 21.31
N ASN A 14 -9.13 19.82 21.99
CA ASN A 14 -9.21 21.16 22.61
C ASN A 14 -9.84 21.18 24.01
N ASP A 15 -9.02 21.36 25.05
CA ASP A 15 -9.10 22.59 25.85
C ASP A 15 -7.89 22.76 26.78
N ILE A 16 -7.73 24.03 27.16
CA ILE A 16 -6.57 24.71 27.74
C ILE A 16 -6.27 24.21 29.16
N ILE A 17 -5.01 23.82 29.42
CA ILE A 17 -4.49 23.70 30.79
C ILE A 17 -4.54 25.10 31.40
N SER A 18 -5.53 25.36 32.26
CA SER A 18 -5.69 26.67 32.89
C SER A 18 -4.52 26.94 33.83
N ASN A 19 -3.65 27.89 33.43
CA ASN A 19 -2.65 28.62 34.24
C ASN A 19 -2.58 28.22 35.72
N SER A 20 -1.73 27.25 36.03
CA SER A 20 -0.97 27.28 37.28
C SER A 20 0.48 27.52 36.91
N THR A 21 1.08 28.52 37.56
CA THR A 21 2.49 28.88 37.46
C THR A 21 3.37 27.64 37.36
N ILE A 22 4.18 27.56 36.30
CA ILE A 22 5.15 26.48 36.03
C ILE A 22 6.01 26.28 37.28
N HIS A 23 5.62 25.33 38.11
CA HIS A 23 6.44 24.78 39.18
C HIS A 23 7.17 23.56 38.61
N PRO A 24 8.36 23.23 39.15
CA PRO A 24 9.21 22.17 38.61
C PRO A 24 8.55 20.81 38.81
N GLY A 25 7.76 20.43 37.81
CA GLY A 25 7.11 19.15 37.59
C GLY A 25 7.05 18.97 36.08
N ASN A 26 7.22 17.74 35.61
CA ASN A 26 7.62 17.35 34.25
C ASN A 26 6.55 17.58 33.15
N VAL A 27 5.77 18.67 33.22
CA VAL A 27 4.76 19.04 32.21
C VAL A 27 5.42 20.00 31.23
N THR A 28 5.75 19.50 30.05
CA THR A 28 6.52 20.22 29.02
C THR A 28 5.67 21.18 28.20
N ASP A 29 4.37 20.91 28.04
CA ASP A 29 3.46 21.68 27.19
C ASP A 29 2.14 22.03 27.90
N GLU A 30 1.60 23.23 27.60
CA GLU A 30 0.32 23.74 28.14
C GLU A 30 -0.92 23.16 27.42
N GLN A 31 -0.71 22.36 26.36
CA GLN A 31 -1.77 21.78 25.53
C GLN A 31 -1.40 20.36 25.13
N GLY A 32 -2.38 19.45 25.18
CA GLY A 32 -2.19 18.05 24.83
C GLY A 32 -3.50 17.36 24.48
N LEU A 33 -3.40 16.11 24.07
CA LEU A 33 -4.51 15.20 23.80
C LEU A 33 -4.69 14.28 24.99
N ILE A 34 -5.93 14.18 25.45
CA ILE A 34 -6.33 13.27 26.52
C ILE A 34 -7.24 12.22 25.92
N GLU A 35 -6.87 10.96 26.14
CA GLU A 35 -7.66 9.79 25.77
C GLU A 35 -8.02 9.01 27.03
N ILE A 36 -9.31 8.93 27.35
CA ILE A 36 -9.81 8.22 28.54
C ILE A 36 -10.51 6.93 28.10
N THR A 37 -10.03 5.82 28.65
CA THR A 37 -10.57 4.48 28.46
C THR A 37 -11.11 3.94 29.75
N LEU A 38 -12.36 3.51 29.72
CA LEU A 38 -13.05 2.91 30.86
C LEU A 38 -13.26 1.44 30.55
N HIS A 39 -13.02 0.60 31.54
CA HIS A 39 -13.36 -0.82 31.54
C HIS A 39 -14.06 -1.17 32.82
N ASN A 40 -15.08 -2.02 32.76
CA ASN A 40 -15.57 -2.58 34.01
C ASN A 40 -14.83 -3.83 34.33
N PHE A 41 -14.81 -4.09 35.61
CA PHE A 41 -14.63 -5.44 36.03
C PHE A 41 -15.96 -6.16 36.01
N ASN A 42 -15.98 -7.30 35.33
CA ASN A 42 -17.08 -8.24 35.31
C ASN A 42 -17.15 -8.96 36.68
N TYR A 43 -17.50 -8.21 37.71
CA TYR A 43 -17.82 -8.72 39.03
C TYR A 43 -19.32 -8.58 39.19
N THR A 44 -20.01 -9.65 39.57
CA THR A 44 -21.39 -9.55 40.04
C THR A 44 -21.38 -8.75 41.32
N PRO A 45 -21.79 -7.47 41.33
CA PRO A 45 -21.70 -6.70 42.55
C PRO A 45 -22.81 -7.17 43.50
N GLU A 46 -22.50 -7.35 44.77
CA GLU A 46 -23.53 -7.55 45.80
C GLU A 46 -24.44 -6.31 45.93
N SER A 47 -24.01 -5.15 45.41
CA SER A 47 -24.80 -3.92 45.32
C SER A 47 -25.12 -3.57 43.85
N LYS A 48 -26.40 -3.39 43.51
CA LYS A 48 -26.81 -3.04 42.13
C LYS A 48 -26.35 -1.65 41.68
N ASP A 49 -26.08 -0.75 42.63
CA ASP A 49 -25.98 0.70 42.37
C ASP A 49 -24.55 1.18 42.08
N THR A 50 -23.52 0.36 42.36
CA THR A 50 -22.11 0.72 42.17
C THR A 50 -21.33 -0.32 41.38
N THR A 51 -20.47 0.14 40.47
CA THR A 51 -19.62 -0.74 39.64
C THR A 51 -18.15 -0.38 39.76
N ALA A 52 -17.31 -1.42 39.75
CA ALA A 52 -15.87 -1.30 39.76
C ALA A 52 -15.40 -1.00 38.33
N VAL A 53 -14.64 0.07 38.16
CA VAL A 53 -14.18 0.55 36.85
C VAL A 53 -12.66 0.68 36.87
N SER A 54 -11.99 0.10 35.89
CA SER A 54 -10.60 0.41 35.53
C SER A 54 -10.61 1.56 34.53
N MET A 55 -9.81 2.59 34.79
CA MET A 55 -9.69 3.74 33.91
C MET A 55 -8.24 3.90 33.46
N SER A 56 -8.01 3.82 32.15
CA SER A 56 -6.74 4.16 31.53
C SER A 56 -6.82 5.57 30.97
N VAL A 57 -5.92 6.46 31.35
CA VAL A 57 -5.83 7.82 30.82
C VAL A 57 -4.50 7.96 30.11
N LYS A 58 -4.55 8.18 28.79
CA LYS A 58 -3.38 8.49 27.98
C LYS A 58 -3.32 10.00 27.77
N LEU A 59 -2.26 10.60 28.28
CA LEU A 59 -1.92 12.01 28.06
C LEU A 59 -0.82 12.05 27.01
N SER A 60 -1.00 12.83 25.97
CA SER A 60 -0.01 12.97 24.90
C SER A 60 0.17 14.42 24.49
N ASP A 61 1.39 14.82 24.17
CA ASP A 61 1.67 16.15 23.63
C ASP A 61 0.98 16.31 22.26
N LEU A 62 0.79 17.55 21.78
CA LEU A 62 0.17 17.82 20.46
C LEU A 62 0.86 17.12 19.28
N ASN A 63 2.18 16.92 19.42
CA ASN A 63 3.04 16.25 18.45
C ASN A 63 3.22 14.74 18.69
N GLU A 64 2.55 14.18 19.71
CA GLU A 64 2.67 12.77 20.13
C GLU A 64 4.15 12.37 20.31
N GLN A 65 4.94 13.25 20.93
CA GLN A 65 6.37 13.00 21.17
C GLN A 65 6.60 12.28 22.49
N HIS A 66 5.84 12.64 23.53
CA HIS A 66 5.79 11.94 24.79
C HIS A 66 4.36 11.53 25.09
N ASP A 67 4.21 10.25 25.44
CA ASP A 67 2.95 9.65 25.86
C ASP A 67 3.09 9.22 27.32
N HIS A 68 2.14 9.65 28.16
CA HIS A 68 2.02 9.24 29.54
C HIS A 68 0.74 8.43 29.74
N ASN A 69 0.89 7.15 30.05
CA ASN A 69 -0.24 6.25 30.31
C ASN A 69 -0.43 6.09 31.82
N LEU A 70 -1.59 6.51 32.30
CA LEU A 70 -2.01 6.37 33.69
C LEU A 70 -3.06 5.27 33.78
N ARG A 71 -2.90 4.35 34.73
CA ARG A 71 -3.91 3.34 35.04
C ARG A 71 -4.47 3.61 36.44
N LEU A 72 -5.78 3.78 36.50
CA LEU A 72 -6.54 4.14 37.67
C LEU A 72 -7.61 3.07 37.91
N GLN A 73 -7.97 2.86 39.17
CA GLN A 73 -9.09 2.00 39.55
C GLN A 73 -10.08 2.82 40.35
N GLY A 74 -11.37 2.58 40.11
CA GLY A 74 -12.41 3.43 40.65
C GLY A 74 -13.75 2.74 40.86
N ALA A 75 -14.66 3.50 41.45
CA ALA A 75 -16.03 3.11 41.67
C ALA A 75 -16.95 4.12 40.98
N TYR A 76 -17.81 3.61 40.12
CA TYR A 76 -18.86 4.37 39.47
C TYR A 76 -20.18 4.22 40.21
N HIS A 77 -20.79 5.34 40.57
CA HIS A 77 -22.09 5.43 41.22
C HIS A 77 -23.15 5.72 40.17
N GLN A 78 -24.01 4.74 39.92
CA GLN A 78 -24.94 4.79 38.80
C GLN A 78 -26.10 5.77 39.02
N GLU A 79 -26.47 6.02 40.28
CA GLU A 79 -27.56 6.95 40.63
C GLU A 79 -27.19 8.40 40.31
N THR A 80 -25.93 8.80 40.55
CA THR A 80 -25.45 10.16 40.36
C THR A 80 -24.65 10.36 39.08
N GLY A 81 -24.18 9.28 38.45
CA GLY A 81 -23.25 9.36 37.32
C GLY A 81 -21.83 9.76 37.72
N ASN A 82 -21.50 9.71 39.03
CA ASN A 82 -20.18 10.08 39.54
C ASN A 82 -19.22 8.88 39.51
N LEU A 83 -18.03 9.08 38.95
CA LEU A 83 -16.91 8.15 39.01
C LEU A 83 -15.79 8.77 39.86
N VAL A 84 -15.34 8.03 40.85
CA VAL A 84 -14.11 8.34 41.60
C VAL A 84 -13.11 7.25 41.30
N ALA A 85 -11.91 7.62 40.84
CA ALA A 85 -10.83 6.68 40.54
C ALA A 85 -9.49 7.17 41.07
N VAL A 86 -8.59 6.24 41.36
CA VAL A 86 -7.28 6.50 41.97
C VAL A 86 -6.20 5.65 41.35
N SER A 87 -4.98 6.17 41.33
CA SER A 87 -3.79 5.40 41.01
C SER A 87 -3.44 4.44 42.14
N ASN A 88 -2.73 3.38 41.77
CA ASN A 88 -2.17 2.43 42.71
C ASN A 88 -0.69 2.22 42.42
N SER A 89 0.15 2.46 43.41
CA SER A 89 1.60 2.32 43.33
C SER A 89 2.21 1.91 44.68
N GLY A 90 3.53 1.69 44.70
CA GLY A 90 4.28 1.47 45.94
C GLY A 90 4.27 2.66 46.92
N LYS A 91 4.05 3.90 46.45
CA LYS A 91 3.93 5.10 47.30
C LYS A 91 2.54 5.24 47.90
N PHE A 92 1.51 4.93 47.11
CA PHE A 92 0.13 5.17 47.45
C PHE A 92 -0.73 3.98 47.04
N ASN A 93 -1.26 3.29 48.04
CA ASN A 93 -2.17 2.18 47.83
C ASN A 93 -3.61 2.69 47.70
N GLY A 94 -3.92 3.32 46.57
CA GLY A 94 -5.15 4.09 46.39
C GLY A 94 -6.43 3.27 46.52
N ILE A 95 -6.39 1.98 46.18
CA ILE A 95 -7.55 1.08 46.22
C ILE A 95 -8.20 1.07 47.60
N TYR A 96 -7.41 0.97 48.68
CA TYR A 96 -7.93 0.97 50.05
C TYR A 96 -8.40 2.35 50.53
N GLY A 97 -7.85 3.42 49.94
CA GLY A 97 -8.26 4.79 50.21
C GLY A 97 -9.53 5.21 49.48
N LEU A 98 -9.92 4.49 48.42
CA LEU A 98 -11.00 4.89 47.51
C LEU A 98 -12.34 5.19 48.20
N PRO A 99 -12.83 4.41 49.19
CA PRO A 99 -14.12 4.70 49.84
C PRO A 99 -14.16 6.10 50.47
N HIS A 100 -13.03 6.56 51.01
CA HIS A 100 -12.90 7.85 51.70
C HIS A 100 -12.86 9.06 50.75
N LEU A 101 -12.69 8.83 49.45
CA LEU A 101 -12.58 9.90 48.46
C LEU A 101 -13.93 10.33 47.89
N ASN A 102 -15.00 9.61 48.22
CA ASN A 102 -16.35 10.06 47.90
C ASN A 102 -16.69 11.33 48.70
N LEU A 103 -17.16 12.37 48.02
CA LEU A 103 -17.42 13.68 48.61
C LEU A 103 -18.79 13.79 49.31
N GLU A 104 -19.72 12.85 49.03
CA GLU A 104 -21.08 12.83 49.57
C GLU A 104 -21.21 11.91 50.80
N ASP A 105 -22.35 12.03 51.51
CA ASP A 105 -22.65 11.34 52.77
C ASP A 105 -22.36 9.83 52.76
N GLY A 106 -22.17 9.24 53.94
CA GLY A 106 -21.65 7.88 54.18
C GLY A 106 -22.33 6.70 53.47
N ARG A 107 -23.40 6.92 52.70
CA ARG A 107 -23.99 5.93 51.78
C ARG A 107 -23.00 5.50 50.71
N TYR A 108 -22.40 6.44 49.98
CA TYR A 108 -21.44 6.11 48.91
C TYR A 108 -20.16 5.53 49.46
N PHE A 109 -19.70 6.03 50.61
CA PHE A 109 -18.61 5.43 51.37
C PHE A 109 -18.87 3.94 51.62
N ASN A 110 -20.05 3.58 52.14
CA ASN A 110 -20.39 2.19 52.43
C ASN A 110 -20.52 1.35 51.17
N GLN A 111 -21.10 1.86 50.10
CA GLN A 111 -21.19 1.14 48.82
C GLN A 111 -19.81 0.85 48.23
N THR A 112 -18.94 1.86 48.15
CA THR A 112 -17.57 1.69 47.67
C THR A 112 -16.76 0.78 48.60
N ARG A 113 -16.98 0.84 49.92
CA ARG A 113 -16.34 -0.05 50.91
C ARG A 113 -16.71 -1.51 50.66
N VAL A 114 -17.99 -1.83 50.48
CA VAL A 114 -18.46 -3.20 50.19
C VAL A 114 -17.88 -3.70 48.87
N LEU A 115 -17.86 -2.84 47.85
CA LEU A 115 -17.27 -3.15 46.55
C LEU A 115 -15.77 -3.46 46.67
N MET A 116 -15.01 -2.67 47.43
CA MET A 116 -13.58 -2.91 47.67
C MET A 116 -13.34 -4.15 48.53
N GLU A 117 -14.16 -4.40 49.56
CA GLU A 117 -14.09 -5.61 50.38
C GLU A 117 -14.28 -6.87 49.52
N SER A 118 -15.24 -6.85 48.59
CA SER A 118 -15.46 -7.93 47.63
C SER A 118 -14.26 -8.14 46.67
N SER A 119 -13.58 -7.06 46.29
CA SER A 119 -12.38 -7.11 45.45
C SER A 119 -11.20 -7.72 46.21
N VAL A 120 -10.96 -7.28 47.45
CA VAL A 120 -9.86 -7.76 48.31
C VAL A 120 -10.06 -9.22 48.74
N ASN A 121 -11.29 -9.64 49.05
CA ASN A 121 -11.55 -11.05 49.38
C ASN A 121 -11.26 -12.00 48.22
N ARG A 122 -11.26 -11.49 46.98
CA ARG A 122 -11.07 -12.27 45.76
C ARG A 122 -9.65 -12.20 45.22
N THR A 123 -8.80 -11.29 45.69
CA THR A 123 -7.39 -11.27 45.26
C THR A 123 -6.70 -12.53 45.76
N ASP A 124 -6.32 -13.40 44.82
CA ASP A 124 -5.62 -14.63 45.11
C ASP A 124 -4.21 -14.32 45.64
N ILE A 125 -3.79 -14.99 46.70
CA ILE A 125 -2.47 -14.74 47.32
C ILE A 125 -1.37 -15.11 46.32
N ASP A 126 -1.62 -16.09 45.46
CA ASP A 126 -0.70 -16.52 44.39
C ASP A 126 -0.54 -15.47 43.27
N SER A 127 -1.38 -14.41 43.25
CA SER A 127 -1.22 -13.29 42.32
C SER A 127 -0.28 -12.19 42.82
N LEU A 128 0.14 -12.26 44.09
CA LEU A 128 1.08 -11.32 44.73
C LEU A 128 2.53 -11.74 44.49
N ASP A 129 2.91 -11.90 43.23
CA ASP A 129 4.26 -12.26 42.82
C ASP A 129 5.22 -11.06 42.82
N MET A 130 6.52 -11.34 42.75
CA MET A 130 7.55 -10.30 42.63
C MET A 130 7.33 -9.37 41.42
N SER A 131 6.73 -9.86 40.34
CA SER A 131 6.38 -9.06 39.17
C SER A 131 5.35 -7.97 39.49
N TYR A 132 4.38 -8.26 40.36
CA TYR A 132 3.39 -7.28 40.82
C TYR A 132 4.05 -6.21 41.70
N LEU A 133 4.98 -6.60 42.57
CA LEU A 133 5.76 -5.66 43.38
C LEU A 133 6.63 -4.75 42.51
N GLU A 134 7.30 -5.32 41.50
CA GLU A 134 8.12 -4.56 40.53
C GLU A 134 7.27 -3.57 39.73
N ASP A 135 6.05 -3.94 39.31
CA ASP A 135 5.12 -3.03 38.63
C ASP A 135 4.67 -1.88 39.55
N LEU A 136 4.34 -2.16 40.82
CA LEU A 136 3.99 -1.13 41.80
C LEU A 136 5.17 -0.18 42.09
N LEU A 137 6.38 -0.71 42.18
CA LEU A 137 7.60 0.08 42.37
C LEU A 137 7.92 0.91 41.13
N GLY A 138 7.77 0.36 39.92
CA GLY A 138 7.91 1.09 38.66
C GLY A 138 6.93 2.26 38.57
N LYS A 139 5.66 2.03 38.92
CA LYS A 139 4.63 3.08 38.98
C LYS A 139 4.93 4.16 40.02
N SER A 140 5.61 3.80 41.10
CA SER A 140 5.97 4.75 42.16
C SER A 140 6.92 5.86 41.69
N ALA A 141 7.65 5.68 40.59
CA ALA A 141 8.47 6.74 40.00
C ALA A 141 7.62 7.87 39.40
N ASN A 142 6.36 7.60 39.04
CA ASN A 142 5.44 8.55 38.44
C ASN A 142 4.60 9.28 39.51
N CYS A 143 3.86 10.30 39.06
CA CYS A 143 2.92 11.04 39.91
C CYS A 143 1.66 10.21 40.20
N GLU A 144 1.16 10.30 41.44
CA GLU A 144 -0.14 9.75 41.82
C GLU A 144 -1.28 10.66 41.38
N TYR A 145 -2.43 10.09 41.00
CA TYR A 145 -3.60 10.84 40.56
C TYR A 145 -4.88 10.33 41.21
N ILE A 146 -5.75 11.27 41.55
CA ILE A 146 -7.13 11.08 41.94
C ILE A 146 -8.00 11.71 40.87
N ALA A 147 -8.94 10.96 40.33
CA ALA A 147 -9.83 11.38 39.28
C ALA A 147 -11.28 11.44 39.77
N TYR A 148 -11.92 12.57 39.54
CA TYR A 148 -13.33 12.82 39.78
C TYR A 148 -14.00 13.09 38.44
N MET A 149 -14.98 12.29 38.05
CA MET A 149 -15.65 12.40 36.75
C MET A 149 -17.16 12.32 36.91
N HIS A 150 -17.89 13.08 36.09
CA HIS A 150 -19.35 13.09 36.08
C HIS A 150 -19.89 12.84 34.68
N PHE A 151 -20.67 11.78 34.53
CA PHE A 151 -21.28 11.36 33.27
C PHE A 151 -22.74 11.78 33.20
N GLU A 152 -23.17 12.20 32.00
CA GLU A 152 -24.56 12.56 31.76
C GLU A 152 -25.47 11.31 31.73
N ALA A 153 -26.60 11.38 32.42
CA ALA A 153 -27.61 10.32 32.37
C ALA A 153 -28.26 10.24 30.98
N THR A 154 -28.49 9.02 30.50
CA THR A 154 -29.16 8.79 29.22
C THR A 154 -30.69 8.87 29.37
N ASN A 155 -31.39 9.33 28.33
CA ASN A 155 -32.87 9.35 28.27
C ASN A 155 -33.53 7.96 28.08
N LEU A 156 -32.79 6.87 28.27
CA LEU A 156 -33.23 5.50 28.05
C LEU A 156 -33.53 4.82 29.38
N THR A 157 -34.52 3.92 29.39
CA THR A 157 -34.81 3.10 30.58
C THR A 157 -33.78 1.97 30.74
N SER A 158 -33.67 1.41 31.95
CA SER A 158 -32.76 0.29 32.21
C SER A 158 -33.04 -0.92 31.32
N GLU A 159 -34.31 -1.19 31.01
CA GLU A 159 -34.71 -2.29 30.10
C GLU A 159 -34.29 -2.00 28.65
N GLU A 160 -34.42 -0.75 28.20
CA GLU A 160 -33.97 -0.35 26.86
C GLU A 160 -32.44 -0.46 26.71
N LEU A 161 -31.69 -0.13 27.77
CA LEU A 161 -30.24 -0.31 27.81
C LEU A 161 -29.85 -1.79 27.81
N GLU A 162 -30.53 -2.64 28.58
CA GLU A 162 -30.25 -4.08 28.61
C GLU A 162 -30.46 -4.74 27.23
N VAL A 163 -31.48 -4.31 26.50
CA VAL A 163 -31.71 -4.76 25.12
C VAL A 163 -30.58 -4.31 24.19
N ILE A 164 -30.03 -3.11 24.40
CA ILE A 164 -28.88 -2.63 23.62
C ILE A 164 -27.62 -3.42 23.97
N ASP A 165 -27.36 -3.66 25.25
CA ASP A 165 -26.17 -4.38 25.72
C ASP A 165 -26.16 -5.83 25.22
N THR A 166 -27.29 -6.53 25.35
CA THR A 166 -27.44 -7.91 24.86
C THR A 166 -27.28 -8.01 23.34
N GLU A 167 -27.77 -7.03 22.59
CA GLU A 167 -27.60 -6.98 21.12
C GLU A 167 -26.17 -6.63 20.71
N LEU A 168 -25.44 -5.81 21.49
CA LEU A 168 -24.04 -5.49 21.23
C LEU A 168 -23.12 -6.68 21.54
N GLU A 169 -23.36 -7.40 22.64
CA GLU A 169 -22.65 -8.62 23.00
C GLU A 169 -22.95 -9.76 22.01
N THR A 170 -24.23 -9.90 21.64
CA THR A 170 -24.71 -10.96 20.74
C THR A 170 -25.61 -10.38 19.64
N PRO A 171 -25.05 -10.03 18.46
CA PRO A 171 -25.82 -9.38 17.40
C PRO A 171 -26.80 -10.36 16.74
N LEU A 172 -28.08 -10.27 17.12
CA LEU A 172 -29.20 -11.04 16.54
C LEU A 172 -29.99 -10.24 15.50
N GLY A 173 -29.70 -8.94 15.36
CA GLY A 173 -30.42 -8.00 14.50
C GLY A 173 -31.72 -7.49 15.12
N ARG A 174 -31.86 -7.51 16.45
CA ARG A 174 -33.08 -7.02 17.11
C ARG A 174 -33.17 -5.49 16.97
N PRO A 175 -34.34 -4.93 16.60
CA PRO A 175 -34.49 -3.49 16.57
C PRO A 175 -34.37 -2.91 17.98
N HIS A 176 -33.45 -1.97 18.15
CA HIS A 176 -33.23 -1.25 19.41
C HIS A 176 -33.19 0.27 19.15
N ARG A 177 -33.32 1.06 20.23
CA ARG A 177 -33.16 2.52 20.16
C ARG A 177 -31.73 2.91 19.80
N PRO A 178 -31.48 4.10 19.24
CA PRO A 178 -30.12 4.52 18.87
C PRO A 178 -29.19 4.43 20.08
N ILE A 179 -28.02 3.81 19.86
CA ILE A 179 -27.03 3.58 20.91
C ILE A 179 -26.58 4.94 21.46
N PRO A 180 -26.73 5.18 22.78
CA PRO A 180 -26.33 6.44 23.37
C PRO A 180 -24.80 6.60 23.29
N LYS A 181 -24.34 7.83 23.06
CA LYS A 181 -22.93 8.18 23.21
C LYS A 181 -22.64 8.48 24.67
N ILE A 182 -21.44 8.14 25.13
CA ILE A 182 -21.02 8.51 26.47
C ILE A 182 -20.57 9.97 26.43
N ASN A 183 -21.18 10.80 27.28
CA ASN A 183 -20.87 12.20 27.42
C ASN A 183 -20.38 12.45 28.86
N LEU A 184 -19.10 12.82 28.97
CA LEU A 184 -18.49 13.29 30.21
C LEU A 184 -18.75 14.80 30.31
N VAL A 185 -19.47 15.24 31.34
CA VAL A 185 -19.87 16.64 31.54
C VAL A 185 -18.80 17.44 32.27
N SER A 186 -18.04 16.78 33.14
CA SER A 186 -16.90 17.38 33.82
C SER A 186 -16.00 16.29 34.38
N GLY A 187 -14.70 16.49 34.28
CA GLY A 187 -13.68 15.66 34.91
C GLY A 187 -12.60 16.51 35.56
N LEU A 188 -12.04 16.02 36.66
CA LEU A 188 -10.90 16.60 37.35
C LEU A 188 -9.93 15.47 37.70
N LEU A 189 -8.73 15.50 37.12
CA LEU A 189 -7.61 14.69 37.55
C LEU A 189 -6.68 15.56 38.39
N TYR A 190 -6.45 15.17 39.63
CA TYR A 190 -5.64 15.89 40.59
C TYR A 190 -4.51 15.02 41.11
N SER A 191 -3.29 15.53 41.05
CA SER A 191 -2.11 14.88 41.62
C SER A 191 -1.68 15.59 42.89
N PRO A 192 -1.85 14.96 44.08
CA PRO A 192 -1.36 15.54 45.33
C PRO A 192 0.17 15.50 45.47
N ASP A 193 0.85 14.51 44.85
CA ASP A 193 2.31 14.36 44.92
C ASP A 193 3.03 15.44 44.08
N CYS A 194 2.56 15.64 42.85
CA CYS A 194 3.18 16.55 41.90
C CYS A 194 2.54 17.94 41.84
N GLY A 195 1.44 18.19 42.57
CA GLY A 195 0.75 19.49 42.59
C GLY A 195 0.09 19.88 41.27
N LEU A 196 -0.33 18.89 40.47
CA LEU A 196 -0.94 19.10 39.15
C LEU A 196 -2.45 18.94 39.20
N SER A 197 -3.20 19.76 38.46
CA SER A 197 -4.63 19.57 38.24
C SER A 197 -4.97 19.70 36.77
N ILE A 198 -5.58 18.67 36.19
CA ILE A 198 -6.06 18.62 34.81
C ILE A 198 -7.59 18.60 34.86
N ARG A 199 -8.21 19.59 34.23
CA ARG A 199 -9.67 19.68 34.12
C ARG A 199 -10.10 19.24 32.73
N VAL A 200 -11.07 18.35 32.66
CA VAL A 200 -11.70 17.87 31.43
C VAL A 200 -13.10 18.47 31.39
N ASN A 201 -13.39 19.30 30.39
CA ASN A 201 -14.67 19.99 30.30
C ASN A 201 -15.71 19.11 29.64
N LYS A 202 -15.47 18.60 28.42
CA LYS A 202 -16.49 17.81 27.71
C LYS A 202 -15.89 16.77 26.79
N ALA A 203 -15.82 15.53 27.25
CA ALA A 203 -15.37 14.41 26.42
C ALA A 203 -16.56 13.58 25.91
N VAL A 204 -16.56 13.23 24.62
CA VAL A 204 -17.58 12.37 24.00
C VAL A 204 -16.92 11.24 23.23
N GLY A 205 -17.32 10.00 23.49
CA GLY A 205 -16.72 8.81 22.89
C GLY A 205 -17.76 7.76 22.51
N PRO A 206 -17.58 7.04 21.39
CA PRO A 206 -18.38 5.86 21.10
C PRO A 206 -17.99 4.72 22.04
N ARG A 207 -18.84 3.69 22.12
CA ARG A 207 -18.43 2.41 22.71
C ARG A 207 -17.54 1.63 21.75
N ASP A 208 -16.66 0.79 22.28
CA ASP A 208 -15.74 0.00 21.45
C ASP A 208 -16.47 -0.99 20.55
N GLU A 209 -17.56 -1.63 20.97
CA GLU A 209 -18.31 -2.57 20.12
C GLU A 209 -18.88 -1.84 18.89
N VAL A 210 -19.30 -0.57 19.06
CA VAL A 210 -19.74 0.28 17.96
C VAL A 210 -18.57 0.61 17.03
N GLN A 211 -17.40 0.93 17.59
CA GLN A 211 -16.19 1.21 16.82
C GLN A 211 -15.74 -0.03 16.03
N GLN A 212 -15.70 -1.21 16.66
CA GLN A 212 -15.39 -2.48 16.04
C GLN A 212 -16.37 -2.81 14.90
N ASN A 213 -17.68 -2.56 15.10
CA ASN A 213 -18.67 -2.76 14.04
C ASN A 213 -18.47 -1.78 12.87
N GLN A 214 -18.03 -0.54 13.12
CA GLN A 214 -17.65 0.38 12.04
C GLN A 214 -16.40 -0.12 11.30
N ILE A 215 -15.37 -0.61 12.00
CA ILE A 215 -14.19 -1.21 11.37
C ILE A 215 -14.59 -2.42 10.52
N LYS A 216 -15.47 -3.29 11.02
CA LYS A 216 -16.02 -4.42 10.29
C LYS A 216 -16.65 -3.99 8.96
N ASN A 217 -17.46 -2.93 8.95
CA ASN A 217 -18.08 -2.43 7.72
C ASN A 217 -17.04 -1.91 6.72
N VAL A 218 -15.99 -1.23 7.20
CA VAL A 218 -14.88 -0.77 6.36
C VAL A 218 -14.12 -1.94 5.75
N LEU A 219 -13.85 -2.99 6.53
CA LEU A 219 -13.18 -4.20 6.05
C LEU A 219 -14.00 -4.95 5.01
N LEU A 220 -15.33 -5.05 5.20
CA LEU A 220 -16.23 -5.65 4.21
C LEU A 220 -16.18 -4.89 2.87
N PHE A 221 -16.15 -3.56 2.91
CA PHE A 221 -15.95 -2.76 1.70
C PHE A 221 -14.56 -2.98 1.09
N GLY A 222 -13.52 -3.08 1.91
CA GLY A 222 -12.16 -3.43 1.46
C GLY A 222 -12.09 -4.78 0.73
N ILE A 223 -12.82 -5.79 1.22
CA ILE A 223 -12.92 -7.11 0.57
C ILE A 223 -13.54 -7.01 -0.84
N LEU A 224 -14.57 -6.18 -1.01
CA LEU A 224 -15.18 -5.92 -2.32
C LEU A 224 -14.19 -5.23 -3.26
N LEU A 225 -13.44 -4.25 -2.78
CA LEU A 225 -12.39 -3.57 -3.54
C LEU A 225 -11.29 -4.55 -4.00
N MET A 226 -10.82 -5.44 -3.11
CA MET A 226 -9.82 -6.45 -3.47
C MET A 226 -10.35 -7.44 -4.49
N SER A 227 -11.62 -7.83 -4.38
CA SER A 227 -12.26 -8.70 -5.38
C SER A 227 -12.38 -8.01 -6.75
N ALA A 228 -12.71 -6.72 -6.77
CA ALA A 228 -12.71 -5.91 -7.99
C ALA A 228 -11.30 -5.76 -8.59
N GLN A 229 -10.27 -5.61 -7.74
CA GLN A 229 -8.87 -5.53 -8.15
C GLN A 229 -8.40 -6.83 -8.82
N ILE A 230 -8.72 -7.99 -8.24
CA ILE A 230 -8.44 -9.31 -8.84
C ILE A 230 -9.13 -9.43 -10.20
N TRP A 231 -10.40 -9.05 -10.31
CA TRP A 231 -11.15 -9.09 -11.57
C TRP A 231 -10.51 -8.22 -12.67
N LEU A 232 -10.08 -7.00 -12.32
CA LEU A 232 -9.37 -6.11 -13.25
C LEU A 232 -8.05 -6.73 -13.72
N PHE A 233 -7.29 -7.36 -12.82
CA PHE A 233 -6.04 -8.04 -13.18
C PHE A 233 -6.27 -9.24 -14.11
N ILE A 234 -7.26 -10.09 -13.85
CA ILE A 234 -7.62 -11.20 -14.73
C ILE A 234 -8.01 -10.67 -16.12
N LYS A 235 -8.82 -9.62 -16.18
CA LYS A 235 -9.27 -8.98 -17.43
C LYS A 235 -8.12 -8.35 -18.22
N GLN A 236 -7.12 -7.80 -17.52
CA GLN A 236 -5.91 -7.24 -18.14
C GLN A 236 -5.01 -8.37 -18.67
N MET A 237 -4.72 -9.37 -17.84
CA MET A 237 -3.89 -10.52 -18.21
C MET A 237 -4.46 -11.24 -19.43
N GLY A 238 -5.77 -11.49 -19.46
CA GLY A 238 -6.45 -12.12 -20.59
C GLY A 238 -6.48 -11.31 -21.88
N SER A 239 -6.21 -10.00 -21.84
CA SER A 239 -6.07 -9.15 -23.04
C SER A 239 -4.63 -9.07 -23.57
N THR A 240 -3.65 -9.37 -22.73
CA THR A 240 -2.22 -9.33 -23.06
C THR A 240 -1.65 -10.74 -23.00
N ASN A 241 -2.11 -11.61 -23.90
CA ASN A 241 -1.71 -13.03 -23.94
C ASN A 241 -0.48 -13.29 -24.81
N THR A 242 -0.06 -12.32 -25.64
CA THR A 242 1.09 -12.50 -26.54
C THR A 242 2.36 -11.87 -25.96
N PRO A 243 3.54 -12.46 -26.13
CA PRO A 243 4.80 -11.87 -25.65
C PRO A 243 5.08 -10.50 -26.28
N SER A 244 4.61 -10.24 -27.50
CA SER A 244 4.69 -8.93 -28.16
C SER A 244 3.92 -7.82 -27.42
N THR A 245 2.75 -8.15 -26.86
CA THR A 245 1.94 -7.19 -26.09
C THR A 245 2.41 -7.07 -24.64
N MET A 246 2.81 -8.19 -24.02
CA MET A 246 3.38 -8.22 -22.67
C MET A 246 4.65 -7.39 -22.57
N SER A 247 5.49 -7.43 -23.60
CA SER A 247 6.72 -6.68 -23.62
C SER A 247 6.46 -5.15 -23.71
N CYS A 248 5.31 -4.65 -24.17
CA CYS A 248 4.97 -3.22 -24.10
C CYS A 248 4.71 -2.70 -22.66
N ILE A 249 4.49 -3.61 -21.71
CA ILE A 249 4.11 -3.28 -20.34
C ILE A 249 5.34 -3.12 -19.46
N SER A 250 5.33 -2.15 -18.55
CA SER A 250 6.43 -1.90 -17.63
C SER A 250 6.40 -2.88 -16.46
N PHE A 251 7.51 -3.60 -16.29
CA PHE A 251 7.72 -4.49 -15.15
C PHE A 251 7.60 -3.73 -13.82
N TRP A 252 8.22 -2.55 -13.73
CA TRP A 252 8.26 -1.75 -12.50
C TRP A 252 6.89 -1.20 -12.09
N SER A 253 6.01 -0.89 -13.05
CA SER A 253 4.64 -0.48 -12.75
C SER A 253 3.86 -1.58 -12.04
N VAL A 254 3.94 -2.82 -12.54
CA VAL A 254 3.30 -3.98 -11.93
C VAL A 254 3.99 -4.35 -10.61
N ALA A 255 5.30 -4.17 -10.50
CA ALA A 255 6.05 -4.43 -9.27
C ALA A 255 5.66 -3.48 -8.12
N THR A 256 5.50 -2.18 -8.38
CA THR A 256 5.02 -1.22 -7.37
C THR A 256 3.61 -1.55 -6.91
N ILE A 257 2.72 -1.91 -7.86
CA ILE A 257 1.37 -2.38 -7.55
C ILE A 257 1.42 -3.59 -6.62
N ASN A 258 2.23 -4.60 -6.97
CA ASN A 258 2.33 -5.83 -6.21
C ASN A 258 2.96 -5.65 -4.83
N LEU A 259 3.90 -4.71 -4.68
CA LEU A 259 4.45 -4.38 -3.38
C LEU A 259 3.38 -3.83 -2.43
N VAL A 260 2.50 -2.95 -2.93
CA VAL A 260 1.40 -2.37 -2.14
C VAL A 260 0.36 -3.42 -1.78
N ASP A 261 -0.14 -4.17 -2.77
CA ASP A 261 -1.20 -5.16 -2.56
C ASP A 261 -0.69 -6.34 -1.71
N GLY A 262 0.58 -6.72 -1.87
CA GLY A 262 1.26 -7.68 -1.00
C GLY A 262 1.40 -7.16 0.44
N SER A 263 1.77 -5.90 0.63
CA SER A 263 1.93 -5.31 1.98
C SER A 263 0.61 -5.26 2.74
N LEU A 264 -0.50 -5.02 2.03
CA LEU A 264 -1.85 -5.08 2.61
C LEU A 264 -2.17 -6.48 3.14
N SER A 265 -1.72 -7.54 2.45
CA SER A 265 -1.92 -8.92 2.91
C SER A 265 -1.16 -9.21 4.21
N MET A 266 0.10 -8.74 4.32
CA MET A 266 0.93 -8.94 5.50
C MET A 266 0.40 -8.16 6.71
N ILE A 267 0.02 -6.89 6.50
CA ILE A 267 -0.55 -6.05 7.55
C ILE A 267 -1.89 -6.62 8.02
N SER A 268 -2.77 -7.03 7.09
CA SER A 268 -4.07 -7.63 7.45
C SER A 268 -3.90 -8.95 8.21
N LEU A 269 -2.90 -9.77 7.83
CA LEU A 269 -2.57 -10.99 8.57
C LEU A 269 -2.09 -10.66 9.99
N LEU A 270 -1.22 -9.66 10.16
CA LEU A 270 -0.77 -9.23 11.48
C LEU A 270 -1.93 -8.69 12.33
N CYS A 271 -2.80 -7.85 11.76
CA CYS A 271 -3.99 -7.33 12.43
C CYS A 271 -4.95 -8.45 12.84
N SER A 272 -5.06 -9.54 12.06
CA SER A 272 -5.88 -10.69 12.41
C SER A 272 -5.42 -11.40 13.70
N LEU A 273 -4.13 -11.32 14.04
CA LEU A 273 -3.55 -11.90 15.26
C LEU A 273 -3.69 -10.99 16.48
N VAL A 274 -3.92 -9.69 16.28
CA VAL A 274 -4.01 -8.69 17.35
C VAL A 274 -5.47 -8.42 17.73
N MET A 275 -6.40 -8.48 16.78
CA MET A 275 -7.81 -8.16 16.97
C MET A 275 -8.70 -9.40 16.85
N ASP A 276 -8.84 -10.14 17.96
CA ASP A 276 -9.59 -11.42 18.00
C ASP A 276 -11.04 -11.27 17.55
N SER A 277 -11.71 -10.15 17.91
CA SER A 277 -13.12 -9.91 17.55
C SER A 277 -13.36 -9.71 16.05
N LEU A 278 -12.32 -9.35 15.28
CA LEU A 278 -12.37 -9.07 13.84
C LEU A 278 -11.54 -10.07 13.02
N TYR A 279 -11.11 -11.17 13.63
CA TYR A 279 -10.23 -12.17 13.02
C TYR A 279 -10.71 -12.64 11.64
N ILE A 280 -12.00 -13.01 11.50
CA ILE A 280 -12.54 -13.58 10.26
C ILE A 280 -12.41 -12.57 9.10
N GLN A 281 -12.74 -11.30 9.35
CA GLN A 281 -12.74 -10.23 8.36
C GLN A 281 -11.32 -9.94 7.88
N PHE A 282 -10.37 -9.83 8.82
CA PHE A 282 -8.96 -9.63 8.49
C PHE A 282 -8.35 -10.84 7.79
N ALA A 283 -8.67 -12.06 8.21
CA ALA A 283 -8.18 -13.28 7.58
C ALA A 283 -8.65 -13.42 6.11
N VAL A 284 -9.92 -13.11 5.84
CA VAL A 284 -10.45 -13.11 4.46
C VAL A 284 -9.78 -12.02 3.61
N CYS A 285 -9.60 -10.81 4.17
CA CYS A 285 -8.91 -9.72 3.48
C CYS A 285 -7.45 -10.11 3.18
N ALA A 286 -6.74 -10.68 4.14
CA ALA A 286 -5.37 -11.15 4.00
C ALA A 286 -5.26 -12.24 2.92
N PHE A 287 -6.16 -13.22 2.92
CA PHE A 287 -6.18 -14.30 1.92
C PHE A 287 -6.42 -13.79 0.50
N LEU A 288 -7.38 -12.87 0.32
CA LEU A 288 -7.67 -12.29 -0.99
C LEU A 288 -6.53 -11.40 -1.48
N ALA A 289 -5.97 -10.56 -0.61
CA ALA A 289 -4.83 -9.71 -0.95
C ALA A 289 -3.58 -10.55 -1.28
N PHE A 290 -3.32 -11.61 -0.51
CA PHE A 290 -2.24 -12.55 -0.78
C PHE A 290 -2.45 -13.29 -2.11
N THR A 291 -3.68 -13.69 -2.42
CA THR A 291 -4.03 -14.31 -3.71
C THR A 291 -3.82 -13.33 -4.88
N CYS A 292 -4.22 -12.06 -4.71
CA CYS A 292 -4.00 -11.01 -5.71
C CYS A 292 -2.51 -10.83 -6.00
N SER A 293 -1.72 -10.61 -4.95
CA SER A 293 -0.29 -10.36 -4.99
C SER A 293 0.52 -11.59 -5.44
N SER A 294 0.44 -12.69 -4.70
CA SER A 294 1.32 -13.87 -4.89
C SER A 294 0.93 -14.76 -6.08
N ILE A 295 -0.33 -14.77 -6.51
CA ILE A 295 -0.79 -15.65 -7.61
C ILE A 295 -0.96 -14.86 -8.90
N PHE A 296 -1.80 -13.81 -8.91
CA PHE A 296 -2.11 -13.11 -10.16
C PHE A 296 -1.00 -12.14 -10.57
N GLU A 297 -0.59 -11.25 -9.67
CA GLU A 297 0.37 -10.19 -9.98
C GLU A 297 1.79 -10.73 -10.15
N MET A 298 2.25 -11.61 -9.27
CA MET A 298 3.53 -12.31 -9.44
C MET A 298 3.58 -13.10 -10.75
N ARG A 299 2.53 -13.85 -11.10
CA ARG A 299 2.49 -14.55 -12.40
C ARG A 299 2.55 -13.58 -13.56
N TYR A 300 1.84 -12.46 -13.49
CA TYR A 300 1.88 -11.44 -14.53
C TYR A 300 3.28 -10.83 -14.68
N MET A 301 3.95 -10.55 -13.56
CA MET A 301 5.35 -10.08 -13.57
C MET A 301 6.31 -11.10 -14.17
N ILE A 302 6.18 -12.39 -13.85
CA ILE A 302 7.02 -13.46 -14.42
C ILE A 302 6.86 -13.51 -15.94
N LEU A 303 5.61 -13.44 -16.44
CA LEU A 303 5.34 -13.42 -17.89
C LEU A 303 5.92 -12.19 -18.57
N ILE A 304 5.80 -11.01 -17.95
CA ILE A 304 6.39 -9.77 -18.46
C ILE A 304 7.92 -9.88 -18.47
N TYR A 305 8.53 -10.38 -17.39
CA TYR A 305 9.97 -10.53 -17.29
C TYR A 305 10.52 -11.54 -18.30
N ALA A 306 9.85 -12.68 -18.48
CA ALA A 306 10.22 -13.68 -19.49
C ALA A 306 10.11 -13.13 -20.92
N ALA A 307 9.12 -12.27 -21.19
CA ALA A 307 9.02 -11.57 -22.47
C ALA A 307 10.15 -10.51 -22.66
N GLN A 308 10.61 -9.90 -21.57
CA GLN A 308 11.61 -8.83 -21.57
C GLN A 308 13.06 -9.29 -21.47
N ILE A 309 13.34 -10.50 -20.96
CA ILE A 309 14.71 -11.00 -20.79
C ILE A 309 15.46 -11.13 -22.13
N ASN A 310 14.70 -11.32 -23.21
CA ASN A 310 15.22 -11.38 -24.56
C ASN A 310 15.45 -9.97 -25.14
N GLU A 311 14.99 -8.90 -24.50
CA GLU A 311 15.27 -7.54 -24.96
C GLU A 311 16.69 -7.13 -24.57
N ARG A 312 17.44 -6.49 -25.47
CA ARG A 312 18.73 -5.89 -25.11
C ARG A 312 18.49 -4.78 -24.09
N ASN A 313 19.16 -4.83 -22.95
CA ASN A 313 19.10 -3.77 -21.93
C ASN A 313 19.68 -2.46 -22.48
N ILE A 314 18.81 -1.53 -22.87
CA ILE A 314 19.23 -0.18 -23.26
C ILE A 314 19.35 0.65 -21.99
N SER A 315 20.56 1.12 -21.68
CA SER A 315 20.76 2.05 -20.57
C SER A 315 20.04 3.38 -20.84
N TRP A 316 19.51 4.02 -19.80
CA TRP A 316 18.79 5.29 -19.94
C TRP A 316 19.66 6.36 -20.64
N ARG A 317 20.96 6.41 -20.34
CA ARG A 317 21.91 7.33 -21.01
C ARG A 317 22.01 7.06 -22.50
N THR A 318 22.01 5.78 -22.88
CA THR A 318 22.08 5.38 -24.29
C THR A 318 20.77 5.59 -25.03
N ALA A 319 19.63 5.51 -24.35
CA ALA A 319 18.32 5.82 -24.95
C ALA A 319 18.22 7.31 -25.35
N PHE A 320 18.71 8.22 -24.50
CA PHE A 320 18.67 9.67 -24.76
C PHE A 320 19.76 10.19 -25.71
N GLN A 321 20.77 9.38 -26.05
CA GLN A 321 21.83 9.75 -26.98
C GLN A 321 21.43 9.64 -28.46
N GLY A 322 20.28 9.03 -28.78
CA GLY A 322 19.72 9.00 -30.14
C GLY A 322 20.54 8.22 -31.19
N THR A 323 21.62 7.53 -30.79
CA THR A 323 22.45 6.74 -31.71
C THR A 323 21.72 5.46 -32.12
N PRO A 324 21.68 5.10 -33.43
CA PRO A 324 21.15 3.82 -33.88
C PRO A 324 21.93 2.66 -33.25
N ILE A 325 21.24 1.56 -32.97
CA ILE A 325 21.75 0.41 -32.20
C ILE A 325 22.97 -0.24 -32.88
N ASP A 326 23.12 -0.12 -34.20
CA ASP A 326 24.08 -0.88 -35.00
C ASP A 326 25.34 -0.09 -35.43
N GLU A 327 25.39 1.25 -35.30
CA GLU A 327 26.61 2.04 -35.61
C GLU A 327 27.77 1.81 -34.61
N ARG A 328 27.58 0.95 -33.60
CA ARG A 328 28.57 0.69 -32.55
C ARG A 328 29.48 -0.49 -32.83
N GLU A 329 29.15 -1.40 -33.74
CA GLU A 329 30.09 -2.47 -34.12
C GLU A 329 31.28 -1.94 -34.92
N ASN A 330 31.11 -0.87 -35.71
CA ASN A 330 32.20 -0.32 -36.53
C ASN A 330 33.20 0.58 -35.77
N ASN A 331 32.91 1.02 -34.54
CA ASN A 331 33.82 1.91 -33.79
C ASN A 331 34.61 1.21 -32.68
N THR A 332 34.51 -0.12 -32.57
CA THR A 332 35.19 -0.89 -31.53
C THR A 332 36.05 -2.02 -32.10
N GLU A 333 36.77 -1.77 -33.19
CA GLU A 333 37.71 -2.75 -33.78
C GLU A 333 38.99 -3.03 -32.95
N ASN A 334 39.07 -2.63 -31.67
CA ASN A 334 40.26 -2.92 -30.84
C ASN A 334 39.97 -3.59 -29.49
N THR A 335 38.85 -4.29 -29.35
CA THR A 335 38.69 -5.22 -28.20
C THR A 335 38.33 -6.60 -28.73
N GLN A 336 39.13 -7.60 -28.34
CA GLN A 336 38.95 -9.01 -28.65
C GLN A 336 37.47 -9.43 -28.54
N PRO A 337 36.98 -10.33 -29.41
CA PRO A 337 35.61 -10.78 -29.36
C PRO A 337 35.40 -11.57 -28.05
N ASN A 338 34.86 -10.90 -27.04
CA ASN A 338 34.17 -11.60 -25.98
C ASN A 338 33.01 -12.31 -26.65
N GLN A 339 33.12 -13.63 -26.75
CA GLN A 339 32.01 -14.52 -27.08
C GLN A 339 30.76 -13.97 -26.37
N PRO A 340 29.64 -13.73 -27.08
CA PRO A 340 28.39 -13.54 -26.37
C PRO A 340 28.21 -14.82 -25.56
N ASN A 341 28.29 -14.70 -24.22
CA ASN A 341 27.93 -15.80 -23.33
C ASN A 341 26.63 -16.38 -23.90
N PRO A 342 26.59 -17.68 -24.22
CA PRO A 342 25.34 -18.26 -24.68
C PRO A 342 24.32 -17.89 -23.61
N VAL A 343 23.28 -17.17 -24.03
CA VAL A 343 22.09 -16.98 -23.20
C VAL A 343 21.53 -18.40 -23.08
N THR A 344 22.05 -19.16 -22.11
CA THR A 344 21.44 -20.38 -21.65
C THR A 344 20.03 -19.95 -21.35
N ALA A 345 19.07 -20.56 -22.04
CA ALA A 345 17.67 -20.39 -21.72
C ALA A 345 17.55 -20.68 -20.23
N GLN A 346 17.51 -19.64 -19.40
CA GLN A 346 17.31 -19.82 -17.98
C GLN A 346 15.92 -20.43 -17.89
N ASP A 347 15.86 -21.63 -17.30
CA ASP A 347 14.58 -22.29 -17.09
C ASP A 347 13.64 -21.31 -16.39
N GLU A 348 12.41 -21.18 -16.89
CA GLU A 348 11.40 -20.26 -16.35
C GLU A 348 11.22 -20.43 -14.83
N GLN A 349 11.49 -21.65 -14.33
CA GLN A 349 11.54 -21.99 -12.91
C GLN A 349 12.63 -21.24 -12.15
N ALA A 350 13.86 -21.15 -12.67
CA ALA A 350 14.95 -20.42 -12.03
C ALA A 350 14.68 -18.90 -11.99
N ILE A 351 14.14 -18.36 -13.09
CA ILE A 351 13.71 -16.95 -13.17
C ILE A 351 12.61 -16.68 -12.13
N SER A 352 11.61 -17.54 -12.06
CA SER A 352 10.51 -17.41 -11.11
C SER A 352 11.02 -17.42 -9.66
N GLY A 353 11.92 -18.34 -9.31
CA GLY A 353 12.50 -18.44 -7.97
C GLY A 353 13.26 -17.18 -7.56
N GLN A 354 14.05 -16.59 -8.46
CA GLN A 354 14.76 -15.33 -8.19
C GLN A 354 13.78 -14.16 -7.97
N LEU A 355 12.72 -14.07 -8.78
CA LEU A 355 11.71 -13.02 -8.65
C LEU A 355 10.92 -13.17 -7.34
N TYR A 356 10.51 -14.38 -6.96
CA TYR A 356 9.84 -14.63 -5.68
C TYR A 356 10.71 -14.23 -4.49
N MET A 357 11.98 -14.66 -4.46
CA MET A 357 12.88 -14.32 -3.35
C MET A 357 13.07 -12.81 -3.19
N ARG A 358 13.30 -12.09 -4.30
CA ARG A 358 13.43 -10.62 -4.27
C ARG A 358 12.13 -9.95 -3.83
N PHE A 359 11.00 -10.43 -4.32
CA PHE A 359 9.69 -9.90 -3.98
C PHE A 359 9.38 -10.09 -2.50
N PHE A 360 9.41 -11.31 -1.97
CA PHE A 360 9.10 -11.57 -0.56
C PHE A 360 10.06 -10.85 0.40
N PHE A 361 11.34 -10.77 0.05
CA PHE A 361 12.29 -9.97 0.83
C PHE A 361 11.90 -8.48 0.83
N SER A 362 11.62 -7.90 -0.33
CA SER A 362 11.17 -6.50 -0.42
C SER A 362 9.84 -6.26 0.30
N LEU A 363 8.93 -7.24 0.27
CA LEU A 363 7.64 -7.20 0.93
C LEU A 363 7.78 -7.17 2.46
N ILE A 364 8.63 -8.03 3.03
CA ILE A 364 8.88 -8.08 4.47
C ILE A 364 9.52 -6.78 4.94
N VAL A 365 10.57 -6.32 4.24
CA VAL A 365 11.26 -5.06 4.58
C VAL A 365 10.31 -3.88 4.50
N PHE A 366 9.49 -3.80 3.44
CA PHE A 366 8.53 -2.73 3.27
C PHE A 366 7.42 -2.75 4.33
N SER A 367 6.85 -3.94 4.60
CA SER A 367 5.79 -4.08 5.61
C SER A 367 6.31 -3.79 7.02
N PHE A 368 7.54 -4.20 7.34
CA PHE A 368 8.21 -3.85 8.58
C PHE A 368 8.39 -2.33 8.68
N LEU A 369 8.87 -1.68 7.63
CA LEU A 369 9.04 -0.23 7.60
C LEU A 369 7.70 0.50 7.83
N VAL A 370 6.62 0.10 7.15
CA VAL A 370 5.28 0.69 7.35
C VAL A 370 4.78 0.50 8.78
N LEU A 371 4.99 -0.68 9.38
CA LEU A 371 4.61 -0.94 10.77
C LEU A 371 5.40 -0.06 11.74
N ASN A 372 6.71 0.11 11.53
CA ASN A 372 7.56 0.93 12.41
C ASN A 372 7.18 2.42 12.39
N VAL A 373 6.65 2.93 11.27
CA VAL A 373 6.23 4.33 11.15
C VAL A 373 5.09 4.68 12.11
N THR A 374 4.29 3.70 12.53
CA THR A 374 3.24 3.91 13.55
C THR A 374 3.81 4.30 14.92
N LEU A 375 5.07 3.95 15.19
CA LEU A 375 5.79 4.27 16.42
C LEU A 375 6.51 5.62 16.36
N TRP A 376 6.53 6.29 15.20
CA TRP A 376 7.26 7.55 15.03
C TRP A 376 6.43 8.75 15.52
N PRO A 377 7.08 9.82 16.01
CA PRO A 377 6.42 11.07 16.33
C PRO A 377 5.66 11.62 15.13
N LYS A 378 4.54 12.29 15.40
CA LYS A 378 3.61 12.81 14.39
C LYS A 378 4.25 13.60 13.24
N PRO A 379 5.19 14.55 13.42
CA PRO A 379 5.75 15.30 12.30
C PRO A 379 6.56 14.43 11.34
N GLN A 380 7.29 13.44 11.86
CA GLN A 380 8.06 12.50 11.05
C GLN A 380 7.14 11.51 10.34
N ARG A 381 6.10 11.03 11.05
CA ARG A 381 5.06 10.15 10.50
C ARG A 381 4.34 10.82 9.32
N VAL A 382 3.89 12.07 9.47
CA VAL A 382 3.26 12.85 8.39
C VAL A 382 4.24 13.05 7.22
N GLY A 383 5.49 13.45 7.47
CA GLY A 383 6.48 13.59 6.40
C GLY A 383 6.71 12.30 5.61
N PHE A 384 6.75 11.16 6.32
CA PHE A 384 6.85 9.85 5.70
C PHE A 384 5.59 9.48 4.90
N GLU A 385 4.38 9.72 5.44
CA GLU A 385 3.11 9.49 4.74
C GLU A 385 3.04 10.21 3.40
N TYR A 386 3.50 11.47 3.33
CA TYR A 386 3.58 12.24 2.09
C TYR A 386 4.57 11.63 1.09
N LEU A 387 5.78 11.29 1.56
CA LEU A 387 6.83 10.72 0.72
C LEU A 387 6.41 9.36 0.16
N ILE A 388 5.96 8.45 1.03
CA ILE A 388 5.57 7.10 0.62
C ILE A 388 4.28 7.11 -0.18
N GLY A 389 3.32 7.96 0.18
CA GLY A 389 2.08 8.16 -0.56
C GLY A 389 2.36 8.56 -2.01
N LEU A 390 3.30 9.50 -2.22
CA LEU A 390 3.70 9.93 -3.57
C LEU A 390 4.44 8.83 -4.33
N LEU A 391 5.41 8.16 -3.70
CA LEU A 391 6.20 7.09 -4.33
C LEU A 391 5.33 5.89 -4.72
N MET A 392 4.49 5.41 -3.80
CA MET A 392 3.63 4.25 -4.05
C MET A 392 2.51 4.54 -5.04
N ASN A 393 2.00 5.79 -5.11
CA ASN A 393 1.03 6.20 -6.13
C ASN A 393 1.68 6.65 -7.46
N SER A 394 2.99 6.47 -7.63
CA SER A 394 3.70 6.78 -8.89
C SER A 394 3.80 5.59 -9.84
N PHE A 395 2.93 4.58 -9.68
CA PHE A 395 2.99 3.32 -10.43
C PHE A 395 2.78 3.46 -11.94
N TRP A 396 2.25 4.58 -12.45
CA TRP A 396 2.13 4.81 -13.90
C TRP A 396 3.38 5.44 -14.53
N ILE A 397 4.25 6.07 -13.75
CA ILE A 397 5.47 6.74 -14.28
C ILE A 397 6.38 5.75 -15.02
N PRO A 398 6.67 4.55 -14.49
CA PRO A 398 7.47 3.58 -15.23
C PRO A 398 6.82 3.14 -16.55
N GLN A 399 5.48 3.17 -16.66
CA GLN A 399 4.77 2.87 -17.89
C GLN A 399 4.88 4.01 -18.90
N ILE A 400 4.73 5.26 -18.45
CA ILE A 400 4.92 6.45 -19.29
C ILE A 400 6.32 6.41 -19.90
N TYR A 401 7.35 6.14 -19.09
CA TYR A 401 8.73 6.00 -19.55
C TYR A 401 8.90 4.88 -20.59
N ARG A 402 8.34 3.70 -20.33
CA ARG A 402 8.44 2.57 -21.27
C ARG A 402 7.73 2.85 -22.61
N ASN A 403 6.58 3.53 -22.57
CA ASN A 403 5.88 3.94 -23.78
C ASN A 403 6.73 4.84 -24.67
N VAL A 404 7.50 5.77 -24.09
CA VAL A 404 8.41 6.67 -24.84
C VAL A 404 9.48 5.88 -25.58
N ILE A 405 10.19 5.00 -24.85
CA ILE A 405 11.31 4.23 -25.42
C ILE A 405 10.80 3.36 -26.55
N ARG A 406 9.73 2.61 -26.29
CA ARG A 406 9.24 1.60 -27.22
C ARG A 406 8.39 2.17 -28.35
N GLY A 407 7.81 3.35 -28.18
CA GLY A 407 6.86 3.89 -29.15
C GLY A 407 5.48 3.22 -29.09
N SER A 408 5.13 2.52 -27.99
CA SER A 408 3.82 1.87 -27.84
C SER A 408 2.72 2.87 -27.47
N ARG A 409 1.61 2.87 -28.23
CA ARG A 409 0.43 3.73 -27.96
C ARG A 409 -0.54 3.16 -26.92
N ARG A 410 -0.65 1.83 -26.83
CA ARG A 410 -1.62 1.15 -25.95
C ARG A 410 -0.99 -0.06 -25.28
N SER A 411 -0.66 0.10 -23.99
CA SER A 411 -0.01 -0.94 -23.20
C SER A 411 -0.96 -1.56 -22.17
N PHE A 412 -1.74 -0.73 -21.46
CA PHE A 412 -2.79 -1.18 -20.56
C PHE A 412 -4.19 -0.88 -21.12
N ARG A 413 -5.19 -1.63 -20.67
CA ARG A 413 -6.60 -1.29 -20.94
C ARG A 413 -6.98 -0.01 -20.19
N LYS A 414 -7.78 0.86 -20.83
CA LYS A 414 -8.32 2.09 -20.20
C LYS A 414 -9.09 1.77 -18.91
N ASP A 415 -9.94 0.75 -18.96
CA ASP A 415 -10.70 0.26 -17.80
C ASP A 415 -9.77 -0.14 -16.65
N PHE A 416 -8.61 -0.75 -16.96
CA PHE A 416 -7.63 -1.16 -15.96
C PHE A 416 -6.93 0.07 -15.36
N ILE A 417 -6.50 1.02 -16.19
CA ILE A 417 -5.84 2.26 -15.71
C ILE A 417 -6.76 3.02 -14.76
N ILE A 418 -8.00 3.28 -15.18
CA ILE A 418 -8.97 4.04 -14.39
C ILE A 418 -9.41 3.25 -13.16
N GLY A 419 -9.78 1.98 -13.33
CA GLY A 419 -10.30 1.15 -12.25
C GLY A 419 -9.28 0.94 -11.13
N THR A 420 -8.04 0.58 -11.48
CA THR A 420 -6.98 0.36 -10.48
C THR A 420 -6.56 1.65 -9.76
N SER A 421 -6.58 2.80 -10.45
CA SER A 421 -6.31 4.10 -9.83
C SER A 421 -7.41 4.50 -8.84
N ILE A 422 -8.68 4.27 -9.17
CA ILE A 422 -9.81 4.54 -8.27
C ILE A 422 -9.77 3.61 -7.04
N ILE A 423 -9.59 2.30 -7.25
CA ILE A 423 -9.59 1.31 -6.16
C ILE A 423 -8.49 1.62 -5.14
N ARG A 424 -7.29 2.05 -5.58
CA ARG A 424 -6.19 2.39 -4.66
C ARG A 424 -6.35 3.75 -3.98
N LEU A 425 -7.00 4.70 -4.65
CA LEU A 425 -7.22 6.03 -4.08
C LEU A 425 -8.37 6.04 -3.05
N LEU A 426 -9.39 5.19 -3.21
CA LEU A 426 -10.57 5.15 -2.34
C LEU A 426 -10.24 4.94 -0.84
N PRO A 427 -9.43 3.94 -0.44
CA PRO A 427 -9.04 3.77 0.97
C PRO A 427 -8.32 4.98 1.55
N ILE A 428 -7.40 5.58 0.77
CA ILE A 428 -6.65 6.77 1.20
C ILE A 428 -7.60 7.94 1.42
N MET A 429 -8.51 8.19 0.48
CA MET A 429 -9.53 9.24 0.60
C MET A 429 -10.45 9.00 1.81
N TYR A 430 -10.87 7.76 2.04
CA TYR A 430 -11.72 7.43 3.18
C TYR A 430 -11.02 7.80 4.50
N VAL A 431 -9.80 7.27 4.72
CA VAL A 431 -9.05 7.39 5.98
C VAL A 431 -8.68 8.85 6.33
N THR A 432 -8.46 9.70 5.34
CA THR A 432 -7.93 11.06 5.54
C THR A 432 -8.99 12.17 5.44
N MET A 433 -10.10 11.95 4.74
CA MET A 433 -11.14 12.96 4.51
C MET A 433 -12.27 12.89 5.53
N PHE A 434 -12.67 11.67 5.90
CA PHE A 434 -13.84 11.41 6.75
C PHE A 434 -13.45 11.17 8.20
N LYS A 435 -14.43 11.20 9.11
CA LYS A 435 -14.22 10.73 10.48
C LYS A 435 -14.25 9.21 10.44
N ASN A 436 -13.15 8.58 10.84
CA ASN A 436 -12.96 7.15 10.67
C ASN A 436 -12.77 6.45 12.00
N PRO A 437 -13.08 5.13 12.07
CA PRO A 437 -12.89 4.33 13.28
C PRO A 437 -11.43 4.19 13.70
N PHE A 438 -10.48 4.48 12.81
CA PHE A 438 -9.04 4.43 13.07
C PHE A 438 -8.48 5.72 13.70
N TYR A 439 -9.34 6.72 13.97
CA TYR A 439 -8.95 8.04 14.51
C TYR A 439 -7.79 8.73 13.79
N HIS A 440 -7.58 8.42 12.51
CA HIS A 440 -6.56 9.07 11.70
C HIS A 440 -6.84 10.57 11.59
N HIS A 441 -5.78 11.37 11.67
CA HIS A 441 -5.87 12.82 11.55
C HIS A 441 -6.41 13.23 10.17
N LYS A 442 -7.16 14.33 10.12
CA LYS A 442 -7.72 14.83 8.85
C LYS A 442 -6.67 15.64 8.10
N ASP A 443 -6.30 15.19 6.91
CA ASP A 443 -5.40 15.93 6.04
C ASP A 443 -5.92 15.97 4.59
N TYR A 444 -6.62 17.07 4.28
CA TYR A 444 -7.15 17.33 2.94
C TYR A 444 -6.05 17.67 1.93
N LYS A 445 -4.88 18.14 2.37
CA LYS A 445 -3.78 18.54 1.48
C LYS A 445 -3.14 17.31 0.86
N LEU A 446 -2.88 16.27 1.66
CA LEU A 446 -2.34 15.00 1.19
C LEU A 446 -3.23 14.38 0.09
N VAL A 447 -4.54 14.30 0.34
CA VAL A 447 -5.49 13.75 -0.63
C VAL A 447 -5.50 14.55 -1.93
N THR A 448 -5.58 15.87 -1.82
CA THR A 448 -5.62 16.76 -2.99
C THR A 448 -4.33 16.64 -3.81
N LEU A 449 -3.18 16.52 -3.15
CA LEU A 449 -1.90 16.30 -3.80
C LEU A 449 -1.87 14.96 -4.55
N LEU A 450 -2.28 13.87 -3.91
CA LEU A 450 -2.28 12.53 -4.49
C LEU A 450 -3.30 12.39 -5.63
N THR A 451 -4.49 12.96 -5.50
CA THR A 451 -5.51 12.95 -6.57
C THR A 451 -5.03 13.71 -7.80
N LEU A 452 -4.45 14.91 -7.61
CA LEU A 452 -3.90 15.71 -8.71
C LEU A 452 -2.70 15.00 -9.35
N TRP A 453 -1.84 14.38 -8.56
CA TRP A 453 -0.68 13.63 -9.04
C TRP A 453 -1.08 12.42 -9.89
N LEU A 454 -2.05 11.62 -9.43
CA LEU A 454 -2.58 10.50 -10.19
C LEU A 454 -3.32 10.97 -11.45
N ALA A 455 -4.11 12.04 -11.36
CA ALA A 455 -4.78 12.63 -12.51
C ALA A 455 -3.77 13.09 -13.57
N LEU A 456 -2.66 13.71 -13.16
CA LEU A 456 -1.56 14.10 -14.06
C LEU A 456 -0.96 12.88 -14.76
N GLN A 457 -0.68 11.80 -14.03
CA GLN A 457 -0.14 10.56 -14.60
C GLN A 457 -1.10 9.93 -15.63
N ILE A 458 -2.39 9.83 -15.31
CA ILE A 458 -3.41 9.29 -16.22
C ILE A 458 -3.56 10.20 -17.45
N PHE A 459 -3.57 11.52 -17.24
CA PHE A 459 -3.63 12.49 -18.33
C PHE A 459 -2.44 12.35 -19.28
N MET A 460 -1.23 12.16 -18.75
CA MET A 460 -0.03 11.92 -19.56
C MET A 460 -0.12 10.61 -20.36
N LEU A 461 -0.62 9.53 -19.77
CA LEU A 461 -0.88 8.27 -20.49
C LEU A 461 -1.92 8.44 -21.61
N TYR A 462 -2.99 9.19 -21.34
CA TYR A 462 -4.01 9.51 -22.34
C TYR A 462 -3.43 10.34 -23.50
N LEU A 463 -2.58 11.31 -23.19
CA LEU A 463 -1.92 12.16 -24.18
C LEU A 463 -0.94 11.35 -25.07
N GLN A 464 -0.23 10.39 -24.49
CA GLN A 464 0.61 9.44 -25.24
C GLN A 464 -0.19 8.56 -26.22
N GLU A 465 -1.45 8.25 -25.90
CA GLU A 465 -2.32 7.48 -26.79
C GLU A 465 -2.82 8.34 -27.97
N LEU A 466 -3.15 9.62 -27.72
CA LEU A 466 -3.74 10.52 -28.72
C LEU A 466 -2.70 11.14 -29.67
N LEU A 467 -1.64 11.74 -29.12
CA LEU A 467 -0.59 12.44 -29.88
C LEU A 467 0.58 11.51 -30.27
N GLY A 468 0.57 10.28 -29.75
CA GLY A 468 1.68 9.34 -29.86
C GLY A 468 2.66 9.46 -28.70
N PRO A 469 3.35 8.38 -28.33
CA PRO A 469 4.14 8.30 -27.10
C PRO A 469 5.37 9.22 -27.04
N ARG A 470 5.74 9.80 -28.18
CA ARG A 470 6.97 10.57 -28.39
C ARG A 470 6.68 12.06 -28.65
N PHE A 471 5.44 12.50 -28.49
CA PHE A 471 4.99 13.85 -28.88
C PHE A 471 5.76 15.01 -28.20
N PHE A 472 6.35 14.77 -27.03
CA PHE A 472 7.03 15.78 -26.22
C PHE A 472 8.56 15.76 -26.36
N LEU A 473 9.13 14.83 -27.13
CA LEU A 473 10.58 14.75 -27.37
C LEU A 473 10.93 15.19 -28.80
N PRO A 474 11.94 16.06 -28.97
CA PRO A 474 12.52 16.32 -30.30
C PRO A 474 13.18 15.06 -30.88
N ASP A 475 13.12 14.89 -32.21
CA ASP A 475 13.65 13.73 -32.95
C ASP A 475 15.12 13.37 -32.64
N LYS A 476 15.90 14.32 -32.13
CA LYS A 476 17.32 14.13 -31.77
C LYS A 476 17.54 13.29 -30.50
N TYR A 477 16.57 13.27 -29.58
CA TYR A 477 16.67 12.57 -28.29
C TYR A 477 15.99 11.20 -28.30
N LEU A 478 15.50 10.79 -29.47
CA LEU A 478 14.75 9.57 -29.66
C LEU A 478 15.69 8.44 -30.10
N PRO A 479 15.64 7.26 -29.46
CA PRO A 479 16.34 6.10 -29.97
C PRO A 479 15.74 5.75 -31.35
N LYS A 480 16.58 5.73 -32.39
CA LYS A 480 16.16 5.33 -33.73
C LYS A 480 15.69 3.87 -33.67
N THR A 481 14.44 3.64 -34.07
CA THR A 481 13.87 2.29 -34.22
C THR A 481 14.63 1.56 -35.32
N TYR A 482 14.94 0.29 -35.10
CA TYR A 482 15.63 -0.53 -36.10
C TYR A 482 14.76 -0.62 -37.36
N ASP A 483 15.33 -0.26 -38.50
CA ASP A 483 14.64 -0.36 -39.79
C ASP A 483 14.73 -1.81 -40.27
N TYR A 484 13.64 -2.54 -40.11
CA TYR A 484 13.52 -3.92 -40.61
C TYR A 484 13.50 -4.03 -42.13
N HIS A 485 13.31 -2.90 -42.84
CA HIS A 485 13.23 -2.87 -44.30
C HIS A 485 14.37 -2.02 -44.90
N PRO A 486 15.66 -2.33 -44.59
CA PRO A 486 16.76 -1.54 -45.10
C PRO A 486 16.85 -1.71 -46.62
N VAL A 487 17.37 -0.66 -47.28
CA VAL A 487 17.79 -0.77 -48.67
C VAL A 487 19.06 -1.62 -48.70
N LEU A 488 19.04 -2.73 -49.42
CA LEU A 488 20.21 -3.60 -49.56
C LEU A 488 21.05 -3.15 -50.76
N SER A 489 22.33 -2.88 -50.54
CA SER A 489 23.32 -2.69 -51.60
C SER A 489 24.02 -4.01 -51.93
N PHE A 490 24.60 -4.11 -53.12
CA PHE A 490 25.35 -5.31 -53.53
C PHE A 490 26.57 -5.57 -52.61
N ASP A 491 27.25 -4.51 -52.18
CA ASP A 491 28.41 -4.58 -51.27
C ASP A 491 28.03 -5.10 -49.87
N ASP A 492 26.81 -4.83 -49.40
CA ASP A 492 26.30 -5.35 -48.13
C ASP A 492 26.03 -6.86 -48.20
N LEU A 493 25.67 -7.38 -49.38
CA LEU A 493 25.36 -8.78 -49.61
C LEU A 493 26.63 -9.65 -49.59
N GLU A 494 27.67 -9.23 -50.31
CA GLU A 494 28.95 -9.95 -50.39
C GLU A 494 29.71 -10.02 -49.05
N ASN A 495 29.62 -8.97 -48.23
CA ASN A 495 30.41 -8.86 -47.00
C ASN A 495 29.72 -9.43 -45.75
N SER A 496 28.45 -9.84 -45.81
CA SER A 496 27.69 -10.17 -44.60
C SER A 496 26.71 -11.34 -44.70
N PHE A 497 26.42 -11.83 -45.90
CA PHE A 497 25.39 -12.85 -46.09
C PHE A 497 26.01 -14.07 -46.78
N ASN A 498 26.22 -15.16 -46.03
CA ASN A 498 26.54 -16.48 -46.60
C ASN A 498 25.28 -17.05 -47.30
N VAL A 499 24.89 -16.46 -48.42
CA VAL A 499 23.74 -16.87 -49.20
C VAL A 499 24.22 -17.25 -50.60
N ASP A 500 23.88 -18.44 -51.05
CA ASP A 500 24.11 -18.87 -52.43
C ASP A 500 23.25 -18.01 -53.36
N HIS A 501 23.85 -16.97 -53.94
CA HIS A 501 23.13 -16.03 -54.80
C HIS A 501 23.08 -16.55 -56.24
N GLU A 502 21.92 -17.05 -56.68
CA GLU A 502 21.59 -17.11 -58.09
C GLU A 502 21.13 -15.73 -58.54
N VAL A 503 21.96 -15.03 -59.34
CA VAL A 503 21.60 -13.76 -59.97
C VAL A 503 20.66 -14.06 -61.15
N VAL A 504 19.38 -13.71 -61.01
CA VAL A 504 18.34 -14.14 -61.97
C VAL A 504 18.20 -13.18 -63.17
N ASP A 505 18.64 -11.92 -63.06
CA ASP A 505 18.59 -10.97 -64.19
C ASP A 505 19.59 -9.81 -64.03
N SER A 506 20.41 -9.56 -65.07
CA SER A 506 21.35 -8.43 -65.16
C SER A 506 20.85 -7.39 -66.17
N SER A 507 19.79 -6.68 -65.81
CA SER A 507 19.41 -5.42 -66.49
C SER A 507 20.03 -4.23 -65.74
N HIS A 508 20.62 -3.29 -66.49
CA HIS A 508 21.59 -2.26 -66.06
C HIS A 508 21.19 -1.26 -64.95
N SER A 509 20.15 -1.50 -64.15
CA SER A 509 19.79 -0.62 -63.01
C SER A 509 19.21 -1.33 -61.77
N HIS A 510 18.68 -2.56 -61.88
CA HIS A 510 18.11 -3.29 -60.76
C HIS A 510 18.39 -4.79 -60.89
N SER A 511 19.11 -5.36 -59.93
CA SER A 511 19.30 -6.81 -59.84
C SER A 511 18.43 -7.39 -58.75
N ARG A 512 17.89 -8.58 -59.00
CA ARG A 512 17.11 -9.34 -58.02
C ARG A 512 17.91 -10.55 -57.55
N CYS A 513 18.06 -10.68 -56.24
CA CYS A 513 18.69 -11.82 -55.61
C CYS A 513 17.61 -12.74 -55.06
N LYS A 514 17.74 -14.03 -55.35
CA LYS A 514 16.86 -15.05 -54.78
C LYS A 514 17.41 -15.48 -53.42
N ILE A 515 16.57 -15.45 -52.38
CA ILE A 515 16.94 -15.80 -51.01
C ILE A 515 15.92 -16.77 -50.45
N ASP A 516 16.38 -17.78 -49.73
CA ASP A 516 15.52 -18.79 -49.10
C ASP A 516 15.11 -18.37 -47.68
N CYS A 517 13.79 -18.33 -47.43
CA CYS A 517 13.27 -18.07 -46.10
C CYS A 517 13.28 -19.35 -45.25
N THR A 518 14.06 -19.41 -44.18
CA THR A 518 14.15 -20.60 -43.32
C THR A 518 12.89 -20.88 -42.48
N ILE A 519 11.95 -19.93 -42.39
CA ILE A 519 10.68 -20.11 -41.65
C ILE A 519 9.68 -20.92 -42.48
N CYS A 520 9.51 -20.58 -43.76
CA CYS A 520 8.53 -21.23 -44.64
C CYS A 520 9.15 -22.12 -45.71
N MET A 521 10.48 -22.18 -45.80
CA MET A 521 11.26 -22.96 -46.77
C MET A 521 10.98 -22.62 -48.24
N ASN A 522 10.49 -21.41 -48.52
CA ASN A 522 10.26 -20.91 -49.87
C ASN A 522 11.26 -19.80 -50.21
N SER A 523 11.66 -19.75 -51.47
CA SER A 523 12.52 -18.73 -52.04
C SER A 523 11.73 -17.48 -52.44
N PHE A 524 12.32 -16.29 -52.26
CA PHE A 524 11.74 -15.01 -52.70
C PHE A 524 12.81 -14.07 -53.27
N GLU A 525 12.37 -13.15 -54.12
CA GLU A 525 13.23 -12.17 -54.79
C GLU A 525 13.36 -10.90 -53.95
N VAL A 526 14.60 -10.49 -53.71
CA VAL A 526 14.95 -9.25 -53.03
C VAL A 526 15.60 -8.28 -54.02
N PRO A 527 15.09 -7.04 -54.15
CA PRO A 527 15.70 -6.03 -55.01
C PRO A 527 17.00 -5.49 -54.39
N VAL A 528 18.09 -5.49 -55.16
CA VAL A 528 19.41 -5.01 -54.75
C VAL A 528 19.84 -3.85 -55.65
N LEU A 529 20.37 -2.78 -55.03
CA LEU A 529 20.91 -1.62 -55.77
C LEU A 529 22.40 -1.80 -56.04
N HIS A 530 22.81 -1.47 -57.27
CA HIS A 530 24.23 -1.40 -57.64
C HIS A 530 24.81 -0.04 -57.25
N SER A 531 25.94 -0.07 -56.56
CA SER A 531 26.71 1.10 -56.14
C SER A 531 27.28 1.82 -57.37
N GLY A 532 26.59 2.82 -57.93
CA GLY A 532 27.16 3.57 -59.05
C GLY A 532 26.36 4.68 -59.73
N HIS A 533 25.03 4.75 -59.63
CA HIS A 533 24.27 5.81 -60.31
C HIS A 533 23.05 6.33 -59.52
N ASP A 534 23.04 7.65 -59.37
CA ASP A 534 21.93 8.59 -59.15
C ASP A 534 20.89 8.27 -58.06
N LYS A 535 21.06 8.97 -56.92
CA LYS A 535 20.16 9.02 -55.75
C LYS A 535 18.79 9.69 -56.03
N GLU A 536 18.41 9.94 -57.27
CA GLU A 536 17.26 10.82 -57.59
C GLU A 536 16.00 10.12 -58.13
N ASP A 537 16.05 8.88 -58.60
CA ASP A 537 14.84 8.17 -59.08
C ASP A 537 14.21 7.27 -58.00
N ASN A 538 13.70 7.91 -56.94
CA ASN A 538 12.82 7.27 -55.95
C ASN A 538 11.42 7.03 -56.55
N SER A 539 11.32 6.09 -57.48
CA SER A 539 10.04 5.62 -58.00
C SER A 539 9.32 4.76 -56.95
N SER A 540 8.04 5.03 -56.77
CA SER A 540 7.07 4.38 -55.89
C SER A 540 7.02 2.84 -55.96
N ILE A 541 7.66 2.25 -56.98
CA ILE A 541 7.77 0.80 -57.22
C ILE A 541 8.78 0.15 -56.25
N GLY A 542 9.86 0.84 -55.86
CA GLY A 542 10.84 0.32 -54.89
C GLY A 542 10.33 0.28 -53.44
N LEU A 543 9.35 1.12 -53.09
CA LEU A 543 8.83 1.23 -51.72
C LEU A 543 7.86 0.09 -51.36
N MET A 544 7.13 -0.43 -52.35
CA MET A 544 6.27 -1.62 -52.18
C MET A 544 7.08 -2.91 -52.14
N ALA A 545 8.10 -3.05 -53.00
CA ALA A 545 9.01 -4.19 -52.98
C ALA A 545 9.86 -4.25 -51.70
N ARG A 546 10.17 -3.10 -51.07
CA ARG A 546 10.84 -3.05 -49.76
C ARG A 546 10.03 -3.65 -48.62
N ARG A 547 8.71 -3.82 -48.74
CA ARG A 547 7.86 -4.35 -47.66
C ARG A 547 7.65 -5.87 -47.72
N SER A 548 8.20 -6.57 -48.72
CA SER A 548 8.04 -8.03 -48.84
C SER A 548 9.03 -8.83 -48.01
N TYR A 549 10.14 -8.20 -47.58
CA TYR A 549 11.20 -8.84 -46.81
C TYR A 549 11.59 -8.03 -45.58
N MET A 550 12.01 -8.72 -44.52
CA MET A 550 12.57 -8.13 -43.32
C MET A 550 14.00 -8.63 -43.09
N VAL A 551 14.90 -7.72 -42.75
CA VAL A 551 16.28 -8.02 -42.40
C VAL A 551 16.45 -7.83 -40.89
N THR A 552 16.85 -8.87 -40.19
CA THR A 552 17.10 -8.81 -38.74
C THR A 552 18.45 -8.13 -38.43
N PRO A 553 18.68 -7.59 -37.20
CA PRO A 553 19.96 -6.96 -36.85
C PRO A 553 21.17 -7.89 -36.93
N CYS A 554 20.93 -9.21 -36.86
CA CYS A 554 21.93 -10.24 -37.08
C CYS A 554 22.08 -10.62 -38.57
N ARG A 555 21.57 -9.78 -39.48
CA ARG A 555 21.65 -9.91 -40.93
C ARG A 555 21.08 -11.23 -41.48
N HIS A 556 20.02 -11.76 -40.87
CA HIS A 556 19.20 -12.82 -41.48
C HIS A 556 17.95 -12.22 -42.14
N ILE A 557 17.62 -12.69 -43.34
CA ILE A 557 16.54 -12.16 -44.19
C ILE A 557 15.38 -13.16 -44.24
N PHE A 558 14.15 -12.66 -44.11
CA PHE A 558 12.92 -13.46 -44.13
C PHE A 558 11.80 -12.73 -44.88
N HIS A 559 10.73 -13.44 -45.26
CA HIS A 559 9.48 -12.79 -45.62
C HIS A 559 8.96 -11.95 -44.46
N THR A 560 8.40 -10.78 -44.76
CA THR A 560 7.75 -9.91 -43.78
C THR A 560 6.69 -10.65 -42.98
N GLU A 561 5.76 -11.34 -43.64
CA GLU A 561 4.69 -12.08 -42.96
C GLU A 561 5.22 -13.22 -42.07
N CYS A 562 6.28 -13.91 -42.50
CA CYS A 562 6.88 -15.00 -41.73
C CYS A 562 7.53 -14.47 -40.46
N LEU A 563 8.32 -13.40 -40.56
CA LEU A 563 9.00 -12.83 -39.40
C LEU A 563 8.02 -12.12 -38.46
N GLU A 564 7.02 -11.39 -38.99
CA GLU A 564 5.97 -10.77 -38.16
C GLU A 564 5.19 -11.81 -37.36
N ASN A 565 4.80 -12.91 -37.99
CA ASN A 565 4.11 -13.99 -37.30
C ASN A 565 5.02 -14.68 -36.29
N TRP A 566 6.30 -14.89 -36.60
CA TRP A 566 7.28 -15.41 -35.66
C TRP A 566 7.46 -14.49 -34.44
N MET A 567 7.58 -13.17 -34.64
CA MET A 567 7.76 -12.18 -33.59
C MET A 567 6.54 -12.06 -32.65
N LYS A 568 5.34 -12.48 -33.08
CA LYS A 568 4.18 -12.63 -32.18
C LYS A 568 4.39 -13.76 -31.16
N TYR A 569 5.16 -14.78 -31.49
CA TYR A 569 5.45 -15.92 -30.62
C TYR A 569 6.79 -15.81 -29.89
N LYS A 570 7.87 -15.35 -30.54
CA LYS A 570 9.21 -15.20 -29.95
C LYS A 570 9.98 -14.03 -30.57
N LEU A 571 10.55 -13.16 -29.73
CA LEU A 571 11.46 -12.06 -30.14
C LEU A 571 12.92 -12.53 -30.26
N GLN A 572 13.14 -13.64 -30.97
CA GLN A 572 14.47 -14.22 -31.22
C GLN A 572 14.58 -14.62 -32.70
N CYS A 573 15.75 -14.42 -33.31
CA CYS A 573 16.01 -14.82 -34.69
C CYS A 573 15.87 -16.36 -34.83
N PRO A 574 15.08 -16.87 -35.81
CA PRO A 574 14.94 -18.31 -36.05
C PRO A 574 16.25 -19.03 -36.35
N VAL A 575 17.23 -18.32 -36.94
CA VAL A 575 18.51 -18.90 -37.39
C VAL A 575 19.55 -18.87 -36.28
N CYS A 576 19.89 -17.68 -35.77
CA CYS A 576 20.99 -17.53 -34.81
C CYS A 576 20.56 -17.29 -33.35
N ARG A 577 19.25 -17.24 -33.06
CA ARG A 577 18.67 -16.98 -31.73
C ARG A 577 19.04 -15.63 -31.09
N ASN A 578 19.70 -14.74 -31.82
CA ASN A 578 19.91 -13.36 -31.38
C ASN A 578 18.57 -12.65 -31.15
N SER A 579 18.54 -11.78 -30.15
CA SER A 579 17.36 -11.01 -29.80
C SER A 579 16.93 -10.06 -30.92
N LEU A 580 15.63 -10.01 -31.18
CA LEU A 580 15.03 -9.13 -32.17
C LEU A 580 14.40 -7.92 -31.47
N PRO A 581 14.70 -6.68 -31.91
CA PRO A 581 13.94 -5.49 -31.50
C PRO A 581 12.44 -5.70 -31.79
N PRO A 582 11.51 -5.38 -30.88
CA PRO A 582 10.08 -5.45 -31.21
C PRO A 582 9.73 -4.46 -32.34
N LEU A 583 8.70 -4.82 -33.13
CA LEU A 583 8.14 -4.00 -34.22
C LEU A 583 7.48 -2.71 -33.71
#